data_AF-A0A1E5A4Y3-F1
#
_entry.id   AF-A0A1E5A4Y3-F1
#
_cell.length_a   1.000
_cell.length_b   1.000
_cell.length_c   1.000
_cell.angle_alpha   90.00
_cell.angle_beta   90.00
_cell.angle_gamma   90.00
#
_symmetry.space_group_name_H-M   'P 1'
#
loop_
_entity.id
_entity.type
_entity.pdbx_description
1 polymer ?
#
loop_
_entity_poly.entity_id
_entity_poly.type
_entity_poly.pdbx_seq_one_letter_code
_entity_poly.pdbx_strand_id
1 'polypeptide(L)'
;MKEKNLDSKAVLLAGSIALAVSQAAVVSNVHAGAKEKCYGVSLAGQNDCAAGPGTTCAGTSEVDYQGNAWTLVPKGDCAKFGVEETMADFELPGDRTGSLEALERDLPEAS
;
A
#
# COMPACT_ATOMS: atom_id res chain seq x y z
N MET A 1 29.14 -30.41 61.35
CA MET A 1 30.29 -29.56 60.93
C MET A 1 30.94 -30.15 59.68
N LYS A 2 31.28 -29.27 58.74
CA LYS A 2 32.17 -29.42 57.57
C LYS A 2 31.50 -29.66 56.22
N GLU A 3 31.10 -28.53 55.65
CA GLU A 3 30.96 -28.25 54.23
C GLU A 3 32.29 -28.56 53.52
N LYS A 4 32.26 -29.23 52.37
CA LYS A 4 33.43 -29.50 51.54
C LYS A 4 33.27 -28.73 50.22
N ASN A 5 34.13 -27.71 50.08
CA ASN A 5 34.40 -26.96 48.85
C ASN A 5 34.56 -27.90 47.64
N LEU A 6 33.93 -27.55 46.53
CA LEU A 6 34.14 -28.19 45.24
C LEU A 6 34.86 -27.21 44.31
N ASP A 7 36.19 -27.32 44.29
CA ASP A 7 37.08 -26.61 43.37
C ASP A 7 37.11 -27.30 42.00
N SER A 8 36.70 -26.52 40.99
CA SER A 8 37.22 -26.43 39.61
C SER A 8 37.57 -27.72 38.86
N LYS A 9 36.70 -28.09 37.90
CA LYS A 9 37.07 -28.53 36.54
C LYS A 9 35.81 -28.67 35.67
N ALA A 10 35.65 -27.71 34.75
CA ALA A 10 34.98 -27.77 33.45
C ALA A 10 34.21 -26.46 33.18
N VAL A 11 34.97 -25.45 32.76
CA VAL A 11 34.49 -24.51 31.73
C VAL A 11 34.12 -25.34 30.50
N LEU A 12 33.17 -24.84 29.68
CA LEU A 12 32.55 -25.38 28.45
C LEU A 12 31.07 -25.74 28.74
N LEU A 13 30.04 -25.19 28.11
CA LEU A 13 29.92 -24.48 26.83
C LEU A 13 28.78 -23.44 26.90
N ALA A 14 28.96 -22.38 26.11
CA ALA A 14 27.93 -21.47 25.67
C ALA A 14 26.68 -22.20 25.13
N GLY A 15 25.50 -21.65 25.42
CA GLY A 15 24.22 -22.12 24.89
C GLY A 15 23.23 -20.97 24.84
N SER A 16 23.47 -20.01 23.96
CA SER A 16 22.55 -18.93 23.61
C SER A 16 21.24 -19.53 23.12
N ILE A 17 20.16 -19.42 23.89
CA ILE A 17 18.84 -19.80 23.38
C ILE A 17 18.21 -18.55 22.78
N ALA A 18 18.19 -18.57 21.46
CA ALA A 18 17.78 -17.51 20.57
C ALA A 18 16.38 -16.97 20.91
N LEU A 19 16.27 -15.64 20.97
CA LEU A 19 15.00 -14.94 20.85
C LEU A 19 14.42 -15.30 19.47
N ALA A 20 13.45 -16.21 19.44
CA ALA A 20 12.63 -16.45 18.26
C ALA A 20 11.70 -15.24 18.07
N VAL A 21 12.26 -14.14 17.55
CA VAL A 21 11.44 -13.17 16.83
C VAL A 21 11.07 -13.86 15.54
N SER A 22 9.87 -14.44 15.52
CA SER A 22 9.16 -14.71 14.28
C SER A 22 8.92 -13.34 13.65
N GLN A 23 9.94 -12.84 12.94
CA GLN A 23 9.76 -11.79 11.96
C GLN A 23 8.76 -12.39 10.99
N ALA A 24 7.49 -11.99 11.13
CA ALA A 24 6.56 -12.06 10.04
C ALA A 24 7.27 -11.32 8.92
N ALA A 25 7.87 -12.09 8.01
CA ALA A 25 8.32 -11.57 6.75
C ALA A 25 7.04 -11.00 6.14
N VAL A 26 6.86 -9.69 6.29
CA VAL A 26 6.13 -8.92 5.30
C VAL A 26 6.91 -9.17 4.04
N VAL A 27 6.48 -10.20 3.31
CA VAL A 27 6.92 -10.43 1.95
C VAL A 27 6.33 -9.23 1.22
N SER A 28 7.07 -8.13 1.22
CA SER A 28 6.90 -7.06 0.26
C SER A 28 7.23 -7.71 -1.06
N ASN A 29 6.21 -8.34 -1.65
CA ASN A 29 6.25 -8.84 -3.01
C ASN A 29 6.50 -7.60 -3.88
N VAL A 30 7.77 -7.32 -4.15
CA VAL A 30 8.17 -6.46 -5.27
C VAL A 30 7.81 -7.28 -6.51
N HIS A 31 6.52 -7.26 -6.85
CA HIS A 31 5.98 -7.88 -8.04
C HIS A 31 6.25 -6.91 -9.19
N ALA A 32 7.20 -7.28 -10.05
CA ALA A 32 7.37 -6.61 -11.32
C ALA A 32 6.06 -6.72 -12.13
N GLY A 33 5.33 -5.60 -12.27
CA GLY A 33 4.51 -5.31 -13.44
C GLY A 33 2.99 -5.46 -13.34
N ALA A 34 2.41 -5.95 -12.24
CA ALA A 34 0.95 -5.96 -12.12
C ALA A 34 0.46 -4.55 -11.74
N LYS A 35 -0.30 -3.94 -12.65
CA LYS A 35 -0.96 -2.66 -12.44
C LYS A 35 -2.46 -2.88 -12.33
N GLU A 36 -3.14 -2.00 -11.60
CA GLU A 36 -4.61 -2.02 -11.45
C GLU A 36 -5.20 -0.65 -11.75
N LYS A 37 -6.46 -0.64 -12.19
CA LYS A 37 -7.21 0.61 -12.33
C LYS A 37 -7.65 1.05 -10.95
N CYS A 38 -7.34 2.28 -10.58
CA CYS A 38 -7.85 2.88 -9.37
C CYS A 38 -8.69 4.10 -9.68
N TYR A 39 -9.98 4.01 -9.38
CA TYR A 39 -10.98 5.02 -9.61
C TYR A 39 -11.04 6.04 -8.47
N GLY A 40 -11.32 7.29 -8.80
CA GLY A 40 -11.50 8.37 -7.82
C GLY A 40 -10.22 8.88 -7.17
N VAL A 41 -9.05 8.66 -7.79
CA VAL A 41 -7.73 9.10 -7.28
C VAL A 41 -7.05 10.15 -8.17
N SER A 42 -7.50 10.29 -9.41
CA SER A 42 -6.89 11.18 -10.40
C SER A 42 -7.30 12.63 -10.14
N LEU A 43 -6.38 13.57 -10.32
CA LEU A 43 -6.71 15.00 -10.43
C LEU A 43 -7.40 15.29 -11.77
N ALA A 44 -8.07 16.45 -11.85
CA ALA A 44 -8.66 16.95 -13.09
C ALA A 44 -7.62 16.94 -14.22
N GLY A 45 -8.00 16.43 -15.38
CA GLY A 45 -7.14 16.30 -16.55
C GLY A 45 -5.98 15.31 -16.42
N GLN A 46 -5.89 14.54 -15.33
CA GLN A 46 -4.74 13.66 -15.04
C GLN A 46 -5.12 12.19 -14.88
N ASN A 47 -6.30 11.77 -15.36
CA ASN A 47 -6.68 10.37 -15.38
C ASN A 47 -6.04 9.62 -16.54
N ASP A 48 -5.82 8.32 -16.32
CA ASP A 48 -5.44 7.37 -17.35
C ASP A 48 -6.68 6.84 -18.09
N CYS A 49 -6.43 6.20 -19.22
CA CYS A 49 -7.45 5.48 -19.96
C CYS A 49 -7.02 4.06 -20.33
N ALA A 50 -7.99 3.21 -20.68
CA ALA A 50 -7.81 1.77 -20.92
C ALA A 50 -6.84 1.51 -22.07
N ALA A 51 -6.72 2.46 -22.99
CA ALA A 51 -5.82 2.41 -24.13
C ALA A 51 -4.42 3.02 -23.86
N GLY A 52 -4.19 3.62 -22.68
CA GLY A 52 -2.91 4.21 -22.27
C GLY A 52 -2.76 5.72 -22.58
N PRO A 53 -1.62 6.31 -22.21
CA PRO A 53 -1.31 7.72 -22.45
C PRO A 53 -1.38 8.09 -23.95
N GLY A 54 -1.92 9.26 -24.27
CA GLY A 54 -2.06 9.74 -25.67
C GLY A 54 -3.31 9.23 -26.40
N THR A 55 -4.23 8.56 -25.70
CA THR A 55 -5.54 8.19 -26.23
C THR A 55 -6.59 9.23 -25.88
N THR A 56 -7.71 9.24 -26.60
CA THR A 56 -8.74 10.30 -26.51
C THR A 56 -9.45 10.42 -25.16
N CYS A 57 -9.23 9.47 -24.26
CA CYS A 57 -9.87 9.40 -22.94
C CYS A 57 -8.90 9.68 -21.78
N ALA A 58 -7.59 9.73 -22.02
CA ALA A 58 -6.63 10.17 -21.00
C ALA A 58 -6.76 11.69 -20.82
N GLY A 59 -6.78 12.14 -19.57
CA GLY A 59 -6.95 13.55 -19.23
C GLY A 59 -8.33 14.14 -19.51
N THR A 60 -9.37 13.30 -19.53
CA THR A 60 -10.77 13.73 -19.68
C THR A 60 -11.47 13.97 -18.35
N SER A 61 -10.81 13.72 -17.21
CA SER A 61 -11.40 14.01 -15.91
C SER A 61 -11.69 15.50 -15.77
N GLU A 62 -12.95 15.87 -15.54
CA GLU A 62 -13.38 17.27 -15.47
C GLU A 62 -13.17 17.87 -14.09
N VAL A 63 -13.20 17.03 -13.04
CA VAL A 63 -13.00 17.43 -11.65
C VAL A 63 -11.95 16.55 -10.98
N ASP A 64 -11.38 17.06 -9.88
CA ASP A 64 -10.46 16.30 -9.04
C ASP A 64 -11.20 15.12 -8.39
N TYR A 65 -10.54 13.97 -8.40
CA TYR A 65 -11.02 12.73 -7.78
C TYR A 65 -12.36 12.22 -8.32
N GLN A 66 -12.70 12.58 -9.56
CA GLN A 66 -13.92 12.14 -10.23
C GLN A 66 -14.08 10.61 -10.14
N GLY A 67 -15.25 10.16 -9.67
CA GLY A 67 -15.47 8.77 -9.31
C GLY A 67 -15.36 7.76 -10.46
N ASN A 68 -15.69 8.16 -11.69
CA ASN A 68 -15.57 7.30 -12.88
C ASN A 68 -14.21 7.42 -13.60
N ALA A 69 -13.36 8.36 -13.17
CA ALA A 69 -12.02 8.57 -13.71
C ALA A 69 -11.02 7.73 -12.91
N TRP A 70 -10.03 7.16 -13.60
CA TRP A 70 -9.08 6.25 -12.97
C TRP A 70 -7.62 6.51 -13.36
N THR A 71 -6.71 6.11 -12.49
CA THR A 71 -5.25 6.09 -12.72
C THR A 71 -4.72 4.67 -12.59
N LEU A 72 -3.70 4.33 -13.38
CA LEU A 72 -3.06 3.03 -13.37
C LEU A 72 -2.02 2.95 -12.23
N VAL A 73 -2.37 2.31 -11.12
CA VAL A 73 -1.52 2.23 -9.92
C VAL A 73 -0.87 0.85 -9.81
N PRO A 74 0.24 0.70 -9.07
CA PRO A 74 0.74 -0.63 -8.70
C PRO A 74 -0.35 -1.46 -8.02
N LYS A 75 -0.42 -2.75 -8.35
CA LYS A 75 -1.42 -3.65 -7.77
C LYS A 75 -1.34 -3.64 -6.24
N GLY A 76 -2.49 -3.45 -5.59
CA GLY A 76 -2.62 -3.34 -4.14
C GLY A 76 -2.45 -1.93 -3.59
N ASP A 77 -2.09 -0.95 -4.43
CA ASP A 77 -2.01 0.46 -3.99
C ASP A 77 -3.37 1.14 -4.02
N CYS A 78 -4.33 0.67 -4.83
CA CYS A 78 -5.63 1.34 -4.90
C CYS A 78 -6.37 1.38 -3.55
N ALA A 79 -6.26 0.29 -2.79
CA ALA A 79 -6.82 0.18 -1.44
C ALA A 79 -6.07 1.02 -0.39
N LYS A 80 -4.92 1.62 -0.76
CA LYS A 80 -4.13 2.50 0.12
C LYS A 80 -4.50 3.97 -0.03
N PHE A 81 -5.26 4.35 -1.05
CA PHE A 81 -5.71 5.72 -1.23
C PHE A 81 -6.83 6.06 -0.23
N GLY A 82 -6.61 7.11 0.56
CA GLY A 82 -7.58 7.62 1.53
C GLY A 82 -7.69 6.83 2.84
N VAL A 83 -6.76 5.92 3.13
CA VAL A 83 -6.74 5.13 4.38
C VAL A 83 -5.67 5.66 5.34
N GLU A 84 -6.04 6.64 6.16
CA GLU A 84 -5.32 7.17 7.34
C GLU A 84 -3.84 7.64 7.17
N GLU A 85 -3.44 8.60 8.00
CA GLU A 85 -2.19 9.38 7.87
C GLU A 85 -0.87 8.56 7.90
N THR A 86 -0.92 7.27 8.24
CA THR A 86 0.28 6.42 8.31
C THR A 86 0.86 6.05 6.94
N MET A 87 0.15 6.36 5.84
CA MET A 87 0.60 6.21 4.44
C MET A 87 0.47 7.55 3.68
N ALA A 88 1.22 8.56 4.12
CA ALA A 88 1.16 9.95 3.63
C ALA A 88 1.33 10.15 2.10
N ASP A 89 1.75 9.13 1.34
CA ASP A 89 1.90 9.22 -0.12
C ASP A 89 0.57 9.12 -0.89
N PHE A 90 -0.55 8.73 -0.24
CA PHE A 90 -1.82 8.39 -0.92
C PHE A 90 -3.07 9.06 -0.31
N GLU A 91 -2.91 10.24 0.28
CA GLU A 91 -4.03 10.96 0.90
C GLU A 91 -5.04 11.49 -0.14
N LEU A 92 -6.33 11.36 0.17
CA LEU A 92 -7.43 11.94 -0.60
C LEU A 92 -8.21 12.89 0.31
N PRO A 93 -8.81 13.97 -0.23
CA PRO A 93 -9.52 14.94 0.59
C PRO A 93 -10.81 14.37 1.17
N GLY A 94 -11.00 14.56 2.48
CA GLY A 94 -12.19 14.11 3.23
C GLY A 94 -12.21 12.59 3.40
N ASP A 95 -13.42 12.01 3.44
CA ASP A 95 -13.61 10.56 3.63
C ASP A 95 -13.49 9.76 2.31
N ARG A 96 -12.75 10.28 1.33
CA ARG A 96 -12.61 9.65 0.01
C ARG A 96 -11.60 8.51 0.08
N THR A 97 -11.91 7.40 -0.59
CA THR A 97 -11.01 6.27 -0.77
C THR A 97 -10.94 5.85 -2.23
N GLY A 98 -9.80 5.31 -2.67
CA GLY A 98 -9.68 4.70 -4.00
C GLY A 98 -10.56 3.46 -4.15
N SER A 99 -10.90 3.09 -5.39
CA SER A 99 -11.71 1.92 -5.70
C SER A 99 -11.25 1.20 -6.96
N LEU A 100 -11.36 -0.14 -6.99
CA LEU A 100 -11.13 -0.93 -8.21
C LEU A 100 -12.29 -0.84 -9.20
N GLU A 101 -13.41 -0.29 -8.76
CA GLU A 101 -14.64 -0.10 -9.53
C GLU A 101 -14.99 1.38 -9.61
N ALA A 102 -15.67 1.77 -10.69
CA ALA A 102 -16.12 3.15 -10.87
C ALA A 102 -17.06 3.57 -9.73
N LEU A 103 -16.87 4.79 -9.24
CA LEU A 103 -17.64 5.37 -8.15
C LEU A 103 -18.67 6.36 -8.71
N GLU A 104 -19.82 6.44 -8.05
CA GLU A 104 -20.93 7.33 -8.44
C GLU A 104 -20.83 8.74 -7.81
N ARG A 105 -19.67 9.09 -7.23
CA ARG A 105 -19.41 10.38 -6.59
C ARG A 105 -18.57 11.30 -7.49
N ASP A 106 -18.61 12.59 -7.18
CA ASP A 106 -17.81 13.62 -7.86
C ASP A 106 -17.96 13.57 -9.40
N LEU A 107 -19.15 13.21 -9.89
CA LEU A 107 -19.44 13.14 -11.33
C LEU A 107 -19.86 14.52 -11.84
N PRO A 108 -19.36 14.96 -13.01
CA PRO A 108 -19.84 16.19 -13.65
C PRO A 108 -21.31 16.04 -14.04
N GLU A 109 -22.06 17.12 -13.91
CA GLU A 109 -23.45 17.17 -14.40
C GLU A 109 -23.43 16.86 -15.91
N ALA A 110 -24.29 15.94 -16.36
CA ALA A 110 -24.43 15.62 -17.77
C ALA A 110 -24.79 16.91 -18.53
N SER A 111 -23.86 17.38 -19.35
CA SER A 111 -24.03 18.59 -20.17
C SER A 111 -24.85 18.33 -21.43
#